data_AF-A0A7G6WNJ2-F1
#
_entry.id   AF-A0A7G6WNJ2-F1
#
_cell.length_a   1.000
_cell.length_b   1.000
_cell.length_c   1.000
_cell.angle_alpha   90.00
_cell.angle_beta   90.00
_cell.angle_gamma   90.00
#
_symmetry.space_group_name_H-M   'P 1'
#
loop_
_entity.id
_entity.type
_entity.pdbx_description
1 polymer ?
#
loop_
_entity_poly.entity_id
_entity_poly.type
_entity_poly.pdbx_seq_one_letter_code
_entity_poly.pdbx_strand_id
1 'polypeptide(L)'
;MSKLRSLQVPALAVGAFALTVLLGLGGGPAAALWQQSATATMTVTANGWPGPAITSLTCSNTPSQKESTLSVTVPQAPATLTYAAVQADGTYGTSYSVTTPIASTLTPGTITLTGTSQIVVDSGAATLLTVRVTATYTLDQTVASANYTLKLDSKSQKVYC
;
A
#
# COMPACT_ATOMS: atom_id res chain seq x y z
N MET A 1 -43.50 69.18 -7.75
CA MET A 1 -44.33 67.95 -7.85
C MET A 1 -43.44 66.79 -8.27
N SER A 2 -43.22 65.79 -7.40
CA SER A 2 -43.14 64.35 -7.76
C SER A 2 -42.77 63.46 -6.56
N LYS A 3 -43.80 62.77 -6.06
CA LYS A 3 -43.91 61.38 -5.57
C LYS A 3 -43.12 60.87 -4.34
N LEU A 4 -43.91 60.56 -3.30
CA LEU A 4 -43.75 59.52 -2.27
C LEU A 4 -43.75 58.09 -2.84
N ARG A 5 -43.02 57.19 -2.16
CA ARG A 5 -43.20 55.71 -1.92
C ARG A 5 -41.84 55.02 -2.03
N SER A 6 -41.27 54.40 -0.99
CA SER A 6 -41.51 53.01 -0.50
C SER A 6 -40.18 52.65 0.19
N LEU A 7 -40.02 51.96 1.32
CA LEU A 7 -40.82 51.03 2.10
C LEU A 7 -40.46 51.20 3.58
N GLN A 8 -41.47 51.48 4.39
CA GLN A 8 -41.53 50.99 5.76
C GLN A 8 -41.41 49.46 5.71
N VAL A 9 -40.54 48.84 6.53
CA VAL A 9 -40.71 47.52 7.20
C VAL A 9 -39.42 46.84 7.73
N PRO A 10 -38.15 47.09 7.35
CA PRO A 10 -37.10 46.14 7.75
C PRO A 10 -36.48 46.37 9.13
N ALA A 11 -36.72 47.50 9.80
CA ALA A 11 -35.97 47.82 11.04
C ALA A 11 -36.48 47.07 12.28
N LEU A 12 -37.78 46.79 12.38
CA LEU A 12 -38.36 46.13 13.56
C LEU A 12 -38.18 44.60 13.55
N ALA A 13 -38.11 43.99 12.36
CA ALA A 13 -37.93 42.54 12.23
C ALA A 13 -36.50 42.09 12.62
N VAL A 14 -35.49 42.91 12.31
CA VAL A 14 -34.09 42.62 12.66
C VAL A 14 -33.85 42.78 14.18
N GLY A 15 -34.51 43.74 14.81
CA GLY A 15 -34.42 43.95 16.26
C GLY A 15 -35.00 42.79 17.08
N ALA A 16 -36.12 42.22 16.64
CA ALA A 16 -36.72 41.06 17.30
C ALA A 16 -35.84 39.80 17.20
N PHE A 17 -35.20 39.57 16.03
CA PHE A 17 -34.33 38.42 15.81
C PHE A 17 -33.06 38.46 16.66
N ALA A 18 -32.42 39.63 16.79
CA ALA A 18 -31.24 39.80 17.62
C ALA A 18 -31.52 39.64 19.13
N LEU A 19 -32.71 40.06 19.58
CA LEU A 19 -33.10 39.90 20.99
C LEU A 19 -33.34 38.43 21.36
N THR A 20 -33.94 37.63 20.47
CA THR A 20 -34.10 36.17 20.68
C THR A 20 -32.78 35.40 20.70
N VAL A 21 -31.78 35.83 19.92
CA VAL A 21 -30.45 35.20 19.92
C VAL A 21 -29.66 35.54 21.20
N LEU A 22 -29.84 36.73 21.77
CA LEU A 22 -29.17 37.13 23.01
C LEU A 22 -29.82 36.59 24.30
N LEU A 23 -31.14 36.32 24.29
CA LEU A 23 -31.86 35.80 25.49
C LEU A 23 -31.84 34.26 25.64
N GLY A 24 -31.06 33.53 24.83
CA GLY A 24 -30.64 32.16 25.17
C GLY A 24 -31.76 31.12 25.36
N LEU A 25 -32.91 31.29 24.71
CA LEU A 25 -34.03 30.35 24.74
C LEU A 25 -34.28 29.83 23.32
N GLY A 26 -33.50 28.83 22.91
CA GLY A 26 -33.63 28.22 21.59
C GLY A 26 -32.58 27.13 21.36
N GLY A 27 -32.84 25.97 21.96
CA GLY A 27 -32.32 24.64 21.65
C GLY A 27 -31.12 24.53 20.72
N GLY A 28 -29.99 24.08 21.27
CA GLY A 28 -28.86 23.63 20.46
C GLY A 28 -29.18 22.40 19.61
N PRO A 29 -28.16 21.81 18.97
CA PRO A 29 -26.87 22.40 18.61
C PRO A 29 -26.72 22.62 17.09
N ALA A 30 -26.37 23.85 16.70
CA ALA A 30 -25.71 24.14 15.40
C ALA A 30 -24.19 23.87 15.46
N ALA A 31 -23.77 22.93 16.31
CA ALA A 31 -22.41 22.42 16.40
C ALA A 31 -22.37 20.98 15.89
N ALA A 32 -22.80 20.77 14.64
CA ALA A 32 -22.73 19.46 14.00
C ALA A 32 -22.33 19.55 12.51
N LEU A 33 -21.57 20.59 12.13
CA LEU A 33 -21.05 20.72 10.76
C LEU A 33 -19.53 20.93 10.66
N TRP A 34 -18.81 20.91 11.78
CA TRP A 34 -17.34 21.04 11.82
C TRP A 34 -16.61 19.76 12.27
N GLN A 35 -17.32 18.63 12.34
CA GLN A 35 -16.76 17.36 12.80
C GLN A 35 -16.86 16.25 11.76
N GLN A 36 -16.74 16.63 10.48
CA GLN A 36 -16.34 15.72 9.42
C GLN A 36 -14.84 15.89 9.11
N SER A 37 -13.99 16.03 10.11
CA SER A 37 -12.66 15.43 9.99
C SER A 37 -12.91 13.93 10.04
N ALA A 38 -13.02 13.31 8.86
CA ALA A 38 -12.98 11.88 8.72
C ALA A 38 -11.71 11.39 9.41
N THR A 39 -11.82 10.99 10.68
CA THR A 39 -10.80 10.20 11.35
C THR A 39 -10.89 8.83 10.69
N ALA A 40 -10.29 8.73 9.50
CA ALA A 40 -9.85 7.47 8.98
C ALA A 40 -8.81 6.99 9.98
N THR A 41 -9.23 6.14 10.92
CA THR A 41 -8.33 5.34 11.73
C THR A 41 -7.64 4.40 10.75
N MET A 42 -6.57 4.90 10.13
CA MET A 42 -5.62 4.05 9.45
C MET A 42 -4.89 3.31 10.55
N THR A 43 -5.31 2.08 10.80
CA THR A 43 -4.53 1.14 11.59
C THR A 43 -3.26 0.86 10.77
N VAL A 44 -2.21 1.65 11.00
CA VAL A 44 -0.89 1.35 10.48
C VAL A 44 -0.40 0.16 11.27
N THR A 45 -0.61 -1.04 10.75
CA THR A 45 0.08 -2.22 11.24
C THR A 45 1.55 -2.02 10.89
N ALA A 46 2.29 -1.40 11.81
CA ALA A 46 3.73 -1.23 11.70
C ALA A 46 4.36 -2.62 11.90
N ASN A 47 4.46 -3.40 10.83
CA ASN A 47 5.41 -4.50 10.78
C ASN A 47 6.82 -3.88 10.71
N GLY A 48 7.34 -3.35 11.83
CA GLY A 48 8.67 -2.77 11.91
C GLY A 48 8.80 -1.36 11.31
N TRP A 49 9.87 -0.66 11.69
CA TRP A 49 10.24 0.62 11.10
C TRP A 49 10.68 0.43 9.64
N PRO A 50 10.42 1.41 8.74
CA PRO A 50 10.88 1.30 7.36
C PRO A 50 12.41 1.27 7.32
N GLY A 51 12.95 0.20 6.75
CA GLY A 51 14.38 -0.02 6.63
C GLY A 51 14.97 0.55 5.36
N PRO A 52 16.29 0.36 5.17
CA PRO A 52 16.93 0.65 3.90
C PRO A 52 16.19 -0.03 2.75
N ALA A 53 15.70 0.78 1.80
CA ALA A 53 14.91 0.28 0.69
C ALA A 53 15.71 -0.69 -0.19
N ILE A 54 15.02 -1.64 -0.81
CA ILE A 54 15.63 -2.53 -1.81
C ILE A 54 16.09 -1.66 -2.99
N THR A 55 17.38 -1.72 -3.33
CA THR A 55 18.01 -0.88 -4.35
C THR A 55 17.54 -1.26 -5.76
N SER A 56 17.45 -2.56 -6.04
CA SER A 56 16.95 -3.05 -7.32
C SER A 56 16.31 -4.42 -7.18
N LEU A 57 15.31 -4.66 -8.02
CA LEU A 57 14.65 -5.94 -8.20
C LEU A 57 14.52 -6.19 -9.69
N THR A 58 15.39 -7.05 -10.22
CA THR A 58 15.44 -7.37 -11.66
C THR A 58 15.11 -8.83 -11.87
N CYS A 59 14.72 -9.16 -13.10
CA CYS A 59 14.34 -10.51 -13.49
C CYS A 59 15.07 -10.86 -14.78
N SER A 60 15.62 -12.07 -14.85
CA SER A 60 16.23 -12.61 -16.06
C SER A 60 15.66 -14.00 -16.35
N ASN A 61 15.27 -14.26 -17.59
CA ASN A 61 14.82 -15.58 -18.01
C ASN A 61 15.97 -16.36 -18.65
N THR A 62 15.96 -17.66 -18.46
CA THR A 62 16.70 -18.58 -19.32
C THR A 62 16.17 -18.51 -20.76
N PRO A 63 16.98 -18.84 -21.80
CA PRO A 63 16.53 -18.80 -23.19
C PRO A 63 15.34 -19.73 -23.47
N SER A 64 15.16 -20.78 -22.66
CA SER A 64 14.03 -21.71 -22.73
C SER A 64 12.76 -21.21 -22.00
N GLN A 65 12.86 -20.12 -21.23
CA GLN A 65 11.78 -19.51 -20.42
C GLN A 65 11.16 -20.48 -19.39
N LYS A 66 11.84 -21.58 -19.08
CA LYS A 66 11.40 -22.54 -18.06
C LYS A 66 11.85 -22.17 -16.65
N GLU A 67 12.84 -21.30 -16.59
CA GLU A 67 13.46 -20.82 -15.37
C GLU A 67 13.67 -19.31 -15.50
N SER A 68 13.25 -18.59 -14.47
CA SER A 68 13.32 -17.15 -14.31
C SER A 68 13.99 -16.83 -12.99
N THR A 69 15.02 -16.02 -13.02
CA THR A 69 15.81 -15.66 -11.84
C THR A 69 15.52 -14.21 -11.47
N LEU A 70 14.92 -13.99 -10.31
CA LEU A 70 14.81 -12.68 -9.69
C LEU A 70 16.12 -12.38 -8.95
N SER A 71 16.71 -11.23 -9.24
CA SER A 71 17.90 -10.71 -8.57
C SER A 71 17.52 -9.51 -7.72
N VAL A 72 17.80 -9.59 -6.43
CA VAL A 72 17.43 -8.60 -5.42
C VAL A 72 18.70 -7.94 -4.90
N THR A 73 18.90 -6.66 -5.15
CA THR A 73 20.03 -5.90 -4.58
C THR A 73 19.55 -5.02 -3.44
N VAL A 74 20.25 -5.10 -2.31
CA VAL A 74 19.97 -4.34 -1.10
C VAL A 74 21.19 -3.52 -0.67
N PRO A 75 20.99 -2.34 -0.08
CA PRO A 75 22.08 -1.46 0.36
C PRO A 75 22.79 -2.00 1.60
N GLN A 76 22.11 -2.85 2.37
CA GLN A 76 22.62 -3.50 3.57
C GLN A 76 22.32 -5.01 3.50
N ALA A 77 23.17 -5.85 4.09
CA ALA A 77 22.91 -7.28 4.19
C ALA A 77 21.71 -7.49 5.13
N PRO A 78 20.59 -8.10 4.68
CA PRO A 78 19.48 -8.43 5.53
C PRO A 78 19.81 -9.69 6.34
N ALA A 79 19.18 -9.82 7.50
CA ALA A 79 19.22 -11.04 8.29
C ALA A 79 18.44 -12.17 7.62
N THR A 80 17.27 -11.83 7.06
CA THR A 80 16.42 -12.74 6.33
C THR A 80 15.86 -12.06 5.10
N LEU A 81 15.76 -12.81 4.02
CA LEU A 81 15.09 -12.39 2.80
C LEU A 81 14.03 -13.43 2.48
N THR A 82 12.81 -12.96 2.35
CA THR A 82 11.63 -13.78 2.11
C THR A 82 10.90 -13.29 0.88
N TYR A 83 10.15 -14.16 0.23
CA TYR A 83 9.32 -13.82 -0.90
C TYR A 83 7.98 -14.55 -0.82
N ALA A 84 6.92 -13.86 -1.23
CA ALA A 84 5.57 -14.39 -1.22
C ALA A 84 4.81 -13.95 -2.47
N ALA A 85 3.87 -14.77 -2.92
CA ALA A 85 2.95 -14.36 -3.97
C ALA A 85 1.93 -13.37 -3.40
N VAL A 86 1.67 -12.30 -4.14
CA VAL A 86 0.54 -11.41 -3.91
C VAL A 86 -0.66 -12.00 -4.63
N GLN A 87 -1.69 -12.34 -3.86
CA GLN A 87 -2.92 -12.93 -4.36
C GLN A 87 -3.83 -11.84 -4.97
N ALA A 88 -4.84 -12.27 -5.73
CA ALA A 88 -5.77 -11.35 -6.40
C ALA A 88 -6.59 -10.49 -5.42
N ASP A 89 -6.79 -10.96 -4.19
CA ASP A 89 -7.45 -10.23 -3.10
C ASP A 89 -6.51 -9.26 -2.36
N GLY A 90 -5.24 -9.16 -2.79
CA GLY A 90 -4.21 -8.32 -2.18
C GLY A 90 -3.55 -8.95 -0.95
N THR A 91 -3.96 -10.15 -0.54
CA THR A 91 -3.31 -10.87 0.55
C THR A 91 -1.99 -11.51 0.10
N TYR A 92 -1.14 -11.86 1.06
CA TYR A 92 0.10 -12.56 0.79
C TYR A 92 -0.14 -14.07 0.95
N GLY A 93 0.29 -14.84 -0.04
CA GLY A 93 0.32 -16.30 0.03
C GLY A 93 1.44 -16.80 0.95
N THR A 94 1.79 -18.08 0.81
CA THR A 94 2.89 -18.71 1.54
C THR A 94 4.19 -17.91 1.35
N SER A 95 4.85 -17.57 2.46
CA SER A 95 6.16 -16.93 2.45
C SER A 95 7.26 -17.96 2.40
N TYR A 96 8.20 -17.77 1.47
CA TYR A 96 9.35 -18.62 1.25
C TYR A 96 10.63 -17.86 1.62
N SER A 97 11.58 -18.54 2.26
CA SER A 97 12.88 -17.94 2.60
C SER A 97 13.89 -18.17 1.48
N VAL A 98 14.74 -17.19 1.25
CA VAL A 98 15.87 -17.30 0.32
C VAL A 98 17.04 -17.96 1.06
N THR A 99 17.45 -19.13 0.59
CA THR A 99 18.48 -19.97 1.22
C THR A 99 19.91 -19.60 0.79
N THR A 100 20.07 -18.74 -0.21
CA THR A 100 21.40 -18.33 -0.68
C THR A 100 22.05 -17.34 0.30
N PRO A 101 23.34 -17.50 0.61
CA PRO A 101 24.02 -16.61 1.54
C PRO A 101 24.06 -15.20 0.95
N ILE A 102 23.35 -14.27 1.59
CA ILE A 102 23.42 -12.85 1.28
C ILE A 102 24.73 -12.33 1.90
N ALA A 103 25.84 -12.66 1.24
CA ALA A 103 27.17 -12.60 1.85
C ALA A 103 27.67 -11.18 2.15
N SER A 104 26.98 -10.13 1.69
CA SER A 104 27.39 -8.73 1.86
C SER A 104 26.30 -7.76 1.37
N THR A 105 26.38 -6.51 1.82
CA THR A 105 25.78 -5.36 1.11
C THR A 105 26.16 -5.42 -0.37
N LEU A 106 25.24 -5.13 -1.29
CA LEU A 106 25.45 -5.13 -2.75
C LEU A 106 25.57 -6.51 -3.44
N THR A 107 25.64 -7.63 -2.72
CA THR A 107 25.52 -8.95 -3.37
C THR A 107 24.04 -9.21 -3.69
N PRO A 108 23.67 -9.44 -4.95
CA PRO A 108 22.28 -9.74 -5.27
C PRO A 108 21.88 -11.07 -4.63
N GLY A 109 20.83 -11.04 -3.81
CA GLY A 109 20.11 -12.26 -3.42
C GLY A 109 19.36 -12.78 -4.64
N THR A 110 19.52 -14.05 -4.97
CA THR A 110 18.86 -14.66 -6.13
C THR A 110 17.71 -15.54 -5.70
N ILE A 111 16.58 -15.40 -6.38
CA ILE A 111 15.40 -16.25 -6.25
C ILE A 111 15.14 -16.87 -7.62
N THR A 112 15.36 -18.18 -7.73
CA THR A 112 15.06 -18.93 -8.94
C THR A 112 13.62 -19.41 -8.90
N LEU A 113 12.87 -19.06 -9.94
CA LEU A 113 11.47 -19.46 -10.16
C LEU A 113 11.38 -20.32 -11.41
N THR A 114 10.77 -21.48 -11.27
CA THR A 114 10.42 -22.38 -12.38
C THR A 114 8.90 -22.51 -12.45
N GLY A 115 8.38 -23.01 -13.57
CA GLY A 115 6.96 -23.33 -13.70
C GLY A 115 6.44 -24.36 -12.68
N THR A 116 7.34 -25.06 -12.00
CA THR A 116 7.06 -26.05 -10.95
C THR A 116 7.36 -25.54 -9.54
N SER A 117 7.87 -24.31 -9.37
CA SER A 117 8.11 -23.74 -8.05
C SER A 117 6.80 -23.67 -7.27
N GLN A 118 6.85 -23.98 -5.97
CA GLN A 118 5.64 -24.05 -5.15
C GLN A 118 4.86 -22.73 -5.16
N ILE A 119 5.55 -21.58 -5.16
CA ILE A 119 4.90 -20.26 -5.31
C ILE A 119 4.10 -20.10 -6.60
N VAL A 120 4.54 -20.71 -7.71
CA VAL A 120 3.84 -20.70 -9.00
C VAL A 120 2.64 -21.65 -8.95
N VAL A 121 2.81 -22.82 -8.33
CA VAL A 121 1.72 -23.79 -8.12
C VAL A 121 0.62 -23.19 -7.22
N ASP A 122 1.01 -22.57 -6.10
CA ASP A 122 0.13 -21.92 -5.14
C ASP A 122 -0.64 -20.75 -5.77
N SER A 123 -0.05 -20.08 -6.78
CA SER A 123 -0.71 -18.98 -7.48
C SER A 123 -1.90 -19.42 -8.36
N GLY A 124 -2.08 -20.73 -8.57
CA GLY A 124 -3.31 -21.30 -9.14
C GLY A 124 -3.66 -20.76 -10.52
N ALA A 125 -2.96 -21.24 -11.57
CA ALA A 125 -3.21 -20.91 -12.98
C ALA A 125 -3.28 -19.41 -13.35
N ALA A 126 -2.94 -18.50 -12.43
CA ALA A 126 -2.91 -17.07 -12.69
C ALA A 126 -1.95 -16.76 -13.84
N THR A 127 -2.38 -15.93 -14.79
CA THR A 127 -1.54 -15.50 -15.93
C THR A 127 -0.47 -14.50 -15.50
N LEU A 128 -0.69 -13.82 -14.37
CA LEU A 128 0.22 -12.84 -13.79
C LEU A 128 0.48 -13.25 -12.34
N LEU A 129 1.75 -13.28 -11.96
CA LEU A 129 2.20 -13.57 -10.62
C LEU A 129 3.00 -12.37 -10.12
N THR A 130 2.44 -11.64 -9.16
CA THR A 130 3.20 -10.60 -8.46
C THR A 130 3.88 -11.22 -7.26
N VAL A 131 5.21 -11.18 -7.24
CA VAL A 131 6.04 -11.66 -6.14
C VAL A 131 6.48 -10.46 -5.32
N ARG A 132 6.16 -10.48 -4.02
CA ARG A 132 6.66 -9.51 -3.05
C ARG A 132 7.88 -10.10 -2.37
N VAL A 133 9.02 -9.43 -2.52
CA VAL A 133 10.24 -9.73 -1.78
C VAL A 133 10.28 -8.83 -0.55
N THR A 134 10.62 -9.40 0.61
CA THR A 134 10.76 -8.69 1.88
C THR A 134 12.11 -9.00 2.50
N ALA A 135 12.89 -7.94 2.73
CA ALA A 135 14.17 -7.97 3.43
C ALA A 135 13.96 -7.50 4.87
N THR A 136 14.45 -8.27 5.84
CA THR A 136 14.40 -7.94 7.26
C THR A 136 15.82 -7.76 7.78
N TYR A 137 16.10 -6.61 8.41
CA TYR A 137 17.43 -6.26 8.89
C TYR A 137 17.55 -6.55 10.40
N THR A 138 18.65 -7.19 10.82
CA THR A 138 18.90 -7.57 12.22
C THR A 138 19.23 -6.39 13.13
N LEU A 139 19.90 -5.37 12.60
CA LEU A 139 20.41 -4.25 13.39
C LEU A 139 19.29 -3.34 13.89
N ASP A 140 18.30 -3.06 13.05
CA ASP A 140 17.26 -2.06 13.34
C ASP A 140 15.85 -2.67 13.42
N GLN A 141 15.70 -4.00 13.27
CA GLN A 141 14.41 -4.69 13.10
C GLN A 141 13.52 -4.05 12.03
N THR A 142 14.16 -3.41 11.07
CA THR A 142 13.47 -2.71 10.01
C THR A 142 13.18 -3.68 8.87
N VAL A 143 12.14 -3.35 8.10
CA VAL A 143 11.76 -4.13 6.92
C VAL A 143 11.73 -3.26 5.69
N ALA A 144 12.08 -3.85 4.55
CA ALA A 144 11.89 -3.27 3.24
C ALA A 144 11.24 -4.31 2.32
N SER A 145 10.34 -3.84 1.45
CA SER A 145 9.69 -4.73 0.48
C SER A 145 9.66 -4.12 -0.91
N ALA A 146 9.71 -4.99 -1.91
CA ALA A 146 9.57 -4.63 -3.31
C ALA A 146 8.76 -5.71 -4.02
N ASN A 147 8.00 -5.30 -5.04
CA ASN A 147 7.16 -6.19 -5.82
C ASN A 147 7.72 -6.33 -7.23
N TYR A 148 7.63 -7.53 -7.78
CA TYR A 148 7.92 -7.79 -9.18
C TYR A 148 6.80 -8.62 -9.78
N THR A 149 6.30 -8.23 -10.95
CA THR A 149 5.23 -8.97 -11.63
C THR A 149 5.82 -9.78 -12.76
N LEU A 150 5.64 -11.10 -12.68
CA LEU A 150 5.98 -12.05 -13.71
C LEU A 150 4.72 -12.45 -14.47
N LYS A 151 4.88 -12.83 -15.73
CA LYS A 151 3.85 -13.50 -16.51
C LYS A 151 4.09 -15.00 -16.48
N LEU A 152 3.02 -15.75 -16.26
CA LEU A 152 3.04 -17.21 -16.24
C LEU A 152 2.29 -17.76 -17.44
N ASP A 153 2.85 -18.81 -18.03
CA ASP A 153 2.14 -19.70 -18.94
C ASP A 153 2.04 -21.08 -18.28
N SER A 154 0.90 -21.33 -17.64
CA SER A 154 0.59 -22.57 -16.94
C SER A 154 0.48 -23.78 -17.87
N LYS A 155 0.20 -23.58 -19.17
CA LYS A 155 0.13 -24.67 -20.16
C LYS A 155 1.52 -25.14 -20.57
N SER A 156 2.45 -24.19 -20.71
CA SER A 156 3.83 -24.47 -21.14
C SER A 156 4.81 -24.60 -19.97
N GLN A 157 4.36 -24.38 -18.73
CA GLN A 157 5.20 -24.25 -17.53
C GLN A 157 6.32 -23.22 -17.70
N LYS A 158 6.02 -22.12 -18.40
CA LYS A 158 6.98 -21.05 -18.66
C LYS A 158 6.72 -19.87 -17.75
N VAL A 159 7.82 -19.24 -17.32
CA VAL A 159 7.81 -18.04 -16.50
C VAL A 159 8.52 -16.95 -17.29
N TYR A 160 7.90 -15.78 -17.31
CA TYR A 160 8.36 -14.62 -18.06
C TYR A 160 8.54 -13.44 -17.11
N CYS A 161 9.78 -12.98 -16.98
CA CYS A 161 10.05 -11.55 -17.00
C CYS A 161 9.57 -10.94 -18.34
#